data_AF-A0A966EW56-F1
#
_entry.id   AF-A0A966EW56-F1
#
_cell.length_a   1.000
_cell.length_b   1.000
_cell.length_c   1.000
_cell.angle_alpha   90.00
_cell.angle_beta   90.00
_cell.angle_gamma   90.00
#
_symmetry.space_group_name_H-M   'P 1'
#
loop_
_entity.id
_entity.type
_entity.pdbx_description
1 polymer ?
#
loop_
_entity_poly.entity_id
_entity_poly.type
_entity_poly.pdbx_seq_one_letter_code
_entity_poly.pdbx_strand_id
1 'polypeptide(L)'
;MNITVIGAGAWGTALAISFSAQHCVTLWARDAAQVALMRDTRCNRRYLPNAPLPEKLTLSADFSAALAGAELIVVAVPTAAFRNTLKMIVQSG
;
A
#
# COMPACT_ATOMS: atom_id res chain seq x y z
N MET A 1 -3.31 -12.20 9.50
CA MET A 1 -3.90 -12.01 8.17
C MET A 1 -2.91 -11.31 7.26
N ASN A 2 -3.02 -11.55 5.95
CA ASN A 2 -2.33 -10.84 4.87
C ASN A 2 -3.24 -9.72 4.37
N ILE A 3 -2.86 -8.46 4.64
CA ILE A 3 -3.64 -7.28 4.28
C ILE A 3 -2.91 -6.51 3.19
N THR A 4 -3.61 -6.19 2.11
CA THR A 4 -3.09 -5.30 1.07
C THR A 4 -3.81 -3.97 1.11
N VAL A 5 -3.05 -2.89 1.33
CA VAL A 5 -3.54 -1.52 1.26
C VAL A 5 -3.19 -0.94 -0.10
N ILE A 6 -4.20 -0.61 -0.90
CA ILE A 6 -4.04 -0.02 -2.23
C ILE A 6 -4.11 1.50 -2.12
N GLY A 7 -2.96 2.16 -2.28
CA GLY A 7 -2.86 3.62 -2.28
C GLY A 7 -1.93 4.15 -1.20
N ALA A 8 -0.71 4.54 -1.58
CA ALA A 8 0.28 5.14 -0.69
C ALA A 8 0.12 6.67 -0.54
N GLY A 9 -1.12 7.15 -0.37
CA GLY A 9 -1.40 8.48 0.15
C GLY A 9 -1.23 8.55 1.67
N ALA A 10 -1.51 9.70 2.29
CA ALA A 10 -1.34 9.88 3.73
C ALA A 10 -2.14 8.85 4.54
N TRP A 11 -3.43 8.70 4.22
CA TRP A 11 -4.34 7.80 4.93
C TRP A 11 -4.01 6.32 4.72
N GLY A 12 -3.79 5.90 3.47
CA GLY A 12 -3.41 4.50 3.20
C GLY A 12 -2.06 4.13 3.83
N THR A 13 -1.10 5.06 3.88
CA THR A 13 0.16 4.85 4.60
C THR A 13 -0.08 4.71 6.11
N ALA A 14 -0.88 5.58 6.72
CA ALA A 14 -1.19 5.52 8.15
C ALA A 14 -1.90 4.21 8.53
N LEU A 15 -2.86 3.75 7.72
CA LEU A 15 -3.51 2.46 7.91
C LEU A 15 -2.53 1.29 7.78
N ALA A 16 -1.66 1.32 6.78
CA ALA A 16 -0.65 0.29 6.60
C ALA A 16 0.31 0.20 7.79
N ILE A 17 0.74 1.35 8.34
CA ILE A 17 1.55 1.41 9.58
C ILE A 17 0.77 0.80 10.75
N SER A 18 -0.48 1.22 10.95
CA SER A 18 -1.32 0.75 12.06
C SER A 18 -1.56 -0.76 12.01
N PHE A 19 -1.98 -1.29 10.86
CA PHE A 19 -2.24 -2.71 10.66
C PHE A 19 -0.96 -3.56 10.75
N SER A 20 0.19 -2.98 10.40
CA SER A 20 1.46 -3.70 10.49
C SER A 20 1.75 -4.15 11.92
N ALA A 21 1.20 -3.53 12.96
CA ALA A 21 1.40 -3.96 14.33
C ALA A 21 1.03 -5.45 14.56
N GLN A 22 -0.03 -5.93 13.91
CA GLN A 22 -0.61 -7.27 14.17
C GLN A 22 -0.74 -8.16 12.93
N HIS A 23 -0.48 -7.62 11.73
CA HIS A 23 -0.74 -8.30 10.47
C HIS A 23 0.46 -8.22 9.52
N CYS A 24 0.49 -9.12 8.52
CA CYS A 24 1.42 -9.01 7.40
C CYS A 24 0.78 -8.04 6.40
N VAL A 25 1.41 -6.90 6.16
CA VAL A 25 0.82 -5.82 5.36
C VAL A 25 1.67 -5.54 4.13
N THR A 26 1.01 -5.41 2.99
CA THR A 26 1.58 -4.86 1.77
C THR A 26 0.94 -3.52 1.46
N LEU A 27 1.73 -2.45 1.39
CA LEU A 27 1.29 -1.16 0.88
C LEU A 27 1.69 -1.04 -0.60
N TRP A 28 0.69 -0.97 -1.47
CA TRP A 28 0.89 -0.74 -2.89
C TRP A 28 0.83 0.74 -3.24
N ALA A 29 1.80 1.19 -4.05
CA ALA A 29 1.77 2.49 -4.71
C ALA A 29 1.98 2.31 -6.21
N ARG A 30 1.33 3.16 -7.01
CA ARG A 30 1.44 3.10 -8.47
C ARG A 30 2.82 3.49 -8.99
N ASP A 31 3.47 4.43 -8.30
CA ASP A 31 4.75 5.00 -8.71
C ASP A 31 5.90 4.16 -8.14
N ALA A 32 6.62 3.46 -9.01
CA ALA A 32 7.76 2.64 -8.62
C ALA A 32 8.92 3.44 -8.01
N ALA A 33 9.12 4.68 -8.43
CA ALA A 33 10.15 5.55 -7.85
C ALA A 33 9.76 5.96 -6.41
N GLN A 34 8.47 6.23 -6.16
CA GLN A 34 7.97 6.45 -4.81
C GLN A 34 8.21 5.22 -3.92
N VAL A 35 7.91 4.01 -4.42
CA VAL A 35 8.13 2.77 -3.67
C VAL A 35 9.60 2.55 -3.37
N ALA A 36 10.49 2.76 -4.34
CA ALA A 36 11.93 2.63 -4.14
C ALA A 36 12.43 3.59 -3.06
N LEU A 37 12.00 4.86 -3.11
CA LEU A 37 12.36 5.85 -2.09
C LEU A 37 11.82 5.49 -0.70
N MET A 38 10.58 4.98 -0.62
CA MET A 38 10.01 4.53 0.66
C MET A 38 10.73 3.30 1.21
N ARG A 39 11.22 2.40 0.37
CA ARG A 39 12.01 1.23 0.79
C ARG A 39 13.36 1.67 1.37
N ASP A 40 14.04 2.58 0.69
CA ASP A 40 15.34 3.12 1.12
C ASP A 40 15.22 3.95 2.40
N THR A 41 14.32 4.93 2.41
CA THR A 41 14.19 5.87 3.51
C THR A 41 13.32 5.37 4.67
N ARG A 42 12.64 4.23 4.50
CA ARG A 42 11.59 3.72 5.39
C ARG A 42 10.60 4.80 5.82
N CYS A 43 10.24 5.71 4.91
CA CYS A 43 9.32 6.81 5.18
C CYS A 43 8.59 7.25 3.89
N ASN A 44 7.29 7.48 3.98
CA ASN A 44 6.55 8.14 2.90
C ASN A 44 6.68 9.66 3.02
N ARG A 45 7.87 10.21 2.76
CA ARG A 45 8.15 11.64 2.93
C ARG A 45 7.20 12.57 2.19
N ARG A 46 6.66 12.12 1.06
CA ARG A 46 5.74 12.90 0.22
C ARG A 46 4.37 13.11 0.88
N TYR A 47 3.85 12.09 1.56
CA TYR A 47 2.46 12.10 2.05
C TYR A 47 2.33 11.96 3.57
N LEU A 48 3.35 11.45 4.26
CA LEU A 48 3.37 11.25 5.71
C LEU A 48 4.82 11.30 6.28
N PRO A 49 5.49 12.47 6.24
CA PRO A 49 6.93 12.59 6.50
C PRO A 49 7.42 12.28 7.92
N ASN A 50 6.53 12.37 8.90
CA ASN A 50 6.90 12.19 10.32
C ASN A 50 6.48 10.81 10.87
N ALA A 51 6.13 9.87 10.00
CA ALA A 51 5.76 8.51 10.38
C ALA A 51 6.70 7.49 9.72
N PRO A 52 7.62 6.88 10.47
CA PRO A 52 8.48 5.82 9.94
C PRO A 52 7.64 4.58 9.58
N LEU A 53 8.01 3.92 8.50
CA LEU A 53 7.38 2.70 8.00
C LEU A 53 7.97 1.48 8.75
N PRO A 54 7.16 0.70 9.49
CA PRO A 54 7.63 -0.47 10.24
C PRO A 54 8.41 -1.43 9.34
N GLU A 55 9.54 -2.00 9.76
CA GLU A 55 10.39 -2.84 8.89
C GLU A 55 9.63 -3.97 8.19
N LYS A 56 8.69 -4.61 8.89
CA LYS A 56 7.81 -5.67 8.36
C LYS A 56 6.77 -5.22 7.33
N LEU A 57 6.60 -3.92 7.11
CA LEU A 57 5.70 -3.41 6.07
C LEU A 57 6.33 -3.60 4.69
N THR A 58 5.72 -4.48 3.90
CA THR A 58 6.07 -4.70 2.50
C THR A 58 5.57 -3.52 1.66
N LEU A 59 6.43 -3.04 0.76
CA LEU A 59 6.12 -1.97 -0.17
C LEU A 59 6.18 -2.55 -1.57
N SER A 60 5.16 -2.35 -2.41
CA SER A 60 5.15 -2.87 -3.78
C SER A 60 4.67 -1.83 -4.79
N ALA A 61 5.25 -1.87 -5.99
CA ALA A 61 4.74 -1.17 -7.17
C ALA A 61 4.05 -2.12 -8.16
N ASP A 62 4.29 -3.43 -8.01
CA ASP A 62 3.62 -4.47 -8.78
C ASP A 62 2.26 -4.74 -8.14
N PHE A 63 1.20 -4.48 -8.92
CA PHE A 63 -0.18 -4.59 -8.46
C PHE A 63 -0.61 -6.05 -8.25
N SER A 64 -0.28 -6.94 -9.18
CA SER A 64 -0.61 -8.36 -9.10
C SER A 64 0.15 -9.02 -7.95
N ALA A 65 1.44 -8.73 -7.81
CA ALA A 65 2.23 -9.24 -6.69
C ALA A 65 1.75 -8.69 -5.34
N ALA A 66 1.24 -7.45 -5.30
CA ALA A 66 0.68 -6.89 -4.07
C ALA A 66 -0.63 -7.56 -3.66
N LEU A 67 -1.42 -8.07 -4.62
CA LEU A 67 -2.68 -8.77 -4.34
C LEU A 67 -2.50 -10.26 -4.06
N ALA A 68 -1.36 -10.84 -4.47
CA ALA A 68 -1.09 -12.27 -4.29
C ALA A 68 -1.18 -12.68 -2.81
N GLY A 69 -2.14 -13.56 -2.49
CA GLY A 69 -2.35 -14.07 -1.13
C GLY A 69 -2.96 -13.07 -0.15
N ALA A 70 -3.53 -11.96 -0.62
CA ALA A 70 -4.27 -11.02 0.22
C ALA A 70 -5.59 -11.65 0.71
N GLU A 71 -5.79 -11.65 2.03
CA GLU A 71 -7.05 -12.07 2.67
C GLU A 71 -8.00 -10.88 2.87
N LEU A 72 -7.44 -9.66 2.95
CA LEU A 72 -8.19 -8.41 3.04
C LEU A 72 -7.55 -7.35 2.14
N ILE A 73 -8.37 -6.68 1.33
CA ILE A 73 -7.95 -5.56 0.49
C ILE A 73 -8.59 -4.28 1.01
N VAL A 74 -7.75 -3.29 1.33
CA VAL A 74 -8.17 -1.95 1.74
C VAL A 74 -7.90 -0.98 0.61
N VAL A 75 -8.96 -0.43 0.01
CA VAL A 75 -8.85 0.51 -1.12
C VAL A 75 -8.80 1.95 -0.59
N ALA A 76 -7.60 2.52 -0.52
CA ALA A 76 -7.29 3.84 0.04
C ALA A 76 -6.82 4.83 -1.05
N VAL A 77 -7.54 4.87 -2.17
CA VAL A 77 -7.26 5.77 -3.31
C VAL A 77 -8.27 6.93 -3.36
N PRO A 78 -7.95 8.06 -4.02
CA PRO A 78 -8.94 9.12 -4.28
C PRO A 78 -10.16 8.59 -5.04
N THR A 79 -11.34 9.18 -4.81
CA THR A 79 -12.59 8.78 -5.46
C THR A 79 -12.48 8.73 -6.99
N ALA A 80 -11.75 9.67 -7.60
CA ALA A 80 -11.49 9.69 -9.04
C ALA A 80 -10.77 8.43 -9.57
N ALA A 81 -9.95 7.78 -8.74
CA ALA A 81 -9.23 6.55 -9.09
C ALA A 81 -9.95 5.28 -8.62
N PHE A 82 -10.98 5.39 -7.78
CA PHE A 82 -11.62 4.26 -7.11
C PHE A 82 -12.20 3.25 -8.11
N ARG A 83 -13.00 3.71 -9.08
CA ARG A 83 -13.61 2.84 -10.10
C ARG A 83 -12.57 2.04 -10.87
N ASN A 84 -11.50 2.69 -11.34
CA ASN A 84 -10.45 2.01 -12.11
C ASN A 84 -9.68 1.02 -11.23
N THR A 85 -9.46 1.36 -9.95
CA THR A 85 -8.82 0.47 -8.99
C THR A 85 -9.63 -0.80 -8.80
N LEU A 86 -10.96 -0.70 -8.63
CA LEU A 86 -11.83 -1.88 -8.53
C LEU A 86 -11.79 -2.75 -9.80
N LYS A 87 -11.75 -2.13 -10.99
CA LYS A 87 -11.60 -2.88 -12.25
C LYS A 87 -10.28 -3.66 -12.31
N MET A 88 -9.18 -3.05 -11.87
CA MET A 88 -7.88 -3.72 -11.82
C MET A 88 -7.88 -4.91 -10.84
N ILE A 89 -8.55 -4.77 -9.68
CA ILE A 89 -8.70 -5.87 -8.71
C ILE A 89 -9.43 -7.05 -9.37
N VAL A 90 -10.56 -6.79 -10.04
CA VAL A 90 -11.34 -7.84 -10.72
C VAL A 90 -10.55 -8.53 -11.83
N GLN A 91 -9.63 -7.84 -12.50
CA GLN A 91 -8.78 -8.42 -13.55
C GLN A 91 -7.60 -9.23 -13.00
N SER A 92 -7.29 -9.09 -11.71
CA SER A 92 -6.13 -9.72 -11.06
C SER A 92 -6.49 -10.97 -10.24
N GLY A 93 -7.78 -11.31 -10.16
CA GLY A 93 -8.31 -12.53 -9.55
C GLY A 93 -8.95 -13.43 -10.60
#